data_AF-A0A976JMJ1-F1
#
_entry.id   AF-A0A976JMJ1-F1
#
_cell.length_a   1.000
_cell.length_b   1.000
_cell.length_c   1.000
_cell.angle_alpha   90.00
_cell.angle_beta   90.00
_cell.angle_gamma   90.00
#
_symmetry.space_group_name_H-M   'P 1'
#
loop_
_entity.id
_entity.type
_entity.pdbx_description
1 polymer ?
#
loop_
_entity_poly.entity_id
_entity_poly.type
_entity_poly.pdbx_seq_one_letter_code
_entity_poly.pdbx_strand_id
1 'polypeptide(L)'
;MKAGLVISALMWLMLTGCVQTQPQGSVPQPTESQATSGEAQAIATTSPDDQVCPLPPPCTLAEPVECPPPKVIEKVVIKSPAPPATAGELNLPIIGEVEDVRVEPPGLVLEARIDTGAESSSMHAENIQLVERDGKSYVRFAVLDPKTNKLVDMERKRHRTVRIKRQSGDYERRYVIKLWLSMGSIKEMVDVTLTDRSDFEYPLLVGRNLLTDTAIVDVSRKHTLK
;
A
#
# COMPACT_ATOMS: atom_id res chain seq x y z
N MET A 1 21.36 63.17 19.16
CA MET A 1 20.21 63.79 18.48
C MET A 1 19.27 62.63 18.14
N LYS A 2 18.36 62.22 19.04
CA LYS A 2 16.95 62.67 19.20
C LYS A 2 16.23 62.74 17.84
N ALA A 3 15.10 62.11 17.53
CA ALA A 3 13.98 61.50 18.27
C ALA A 3 13.28 60.49 17.30
N GLY A 4 12.24 59.70 17.61
CA GLY A 4 11.27 59.68 18.69
C GLY A 4 10.18 58.64 18.37
N LEU A 5 9.59 58.14 19.44
CA LEU A 5 8.63 57.04 19.61
C LEU A 5 7.23 57.61 19.90
N VAL A 6 6.13 57.04 19.37
CA VAL A 6 4.76 57.06 19.96
C VAL A 6 3.97 55.92 19.28
N ILE A 7 3.51 54.81 19.90
CA ILE A 7 2.57 54.51 21.01
C ILE A 7 1.11 54.96 20.75
N SER A 8 0.17 54.00 20.78
CA SER A 8 -1.17 54.07 21.43
C SER A 8 -2.08 52.98 20.82
N ALA A 9 -2.32 51.85 21.48
CA ALA A 9 -3.36 51.60 22.52
C ALA A 9 -4.79 51.69 21.95
N LEU A 10 -5.51 50.57 21.81
CA LEU A 10 -6.31 49.86 22.83
C LEU A 10 -7.75 50.37 22.87
N MET A 11 -8.73 49.56 22.44
CA MET A 11 -10.08 49.60 23.01
C MET A 11 -10.82 48.27 22.82
N TRP A 12 -11.07 47.63 23.97
CA TRP A 12 -11.98 46.51 24.21
C TRP A 12 -13.45 46.87 23.95
N LEU A 13 -14.27 45.89 23.53
CA LEU A 13 -15.50 45.57 24.27
C LEU A 13 -15.96 44.12 24.02
N MET A 14 -16.28 43.46 25.13
CA MET A 14 -16.74 42.08 25.29
C MET A 14 -18.17 41.88 24.76
N LEU A 15 -18.48 40.66 24.32
CA LEU A 15 -19.78 40.02 24.59
C LEU A 15 -19.62 38.49 24.65
N THR A 16 -20.03 37.99 25.80
CA THR A 16 -20.17 36.61 26.29
C THR A 16 -21.07 35.72 25.43
N GLY A 17 -20.68 34.44 25.30
CA GLY A 17 -21.56 33.37 24.82
C GLY A 17 -20.90 31.99 24.95
N CYS A 18 -21.13 31.31 26.08
CA CYS A 18 -20.80 29.89 26.27
C CYS A 18 -21.78 29.03 25.47
N VAL A 19 -21.29 28.13 24.60
CA VAL A 19 -22.06 26.97 24.13
C VAL A 19 -21.12 25.76 24.11
N GLN A 20 -21.31 24.88 25.10
CA GLN A 20 -20.75 23.53 25.15
C GLN A 20 -21.59 22.61 24.27
N THR A 21 -20.98 21.98 23.27
CA THR A 21 -21.51 20.79 22.61
C THR A 21 -20.58 19.61 22.92
N GLN A 22 -21.14 18.63 23.61
CA GLN A 22 -20.47 17.38 24.00
C GLN A 22 -20.23 16.45 22.80
N PRO A 23 -19.25 15.53 22.89
CA PRO A 23 -19.04 14.47 21.93
C PRO A 23 -19.87 13.23 22.32
N GLN A 24 -20.57 12.60 21.37
CA GLN A 24 -21.12 11.25 21.55
C GLN A 24 -20.90 10.39 20.31
N GLY A 25 -20.30 9.22 20.51
CA GLY A 25 -20.03 8.24 19.48
C GLY A 25 -18.99 7.20 19.93
N SER A 26 -19.15 6.63 21.13
CA SER A 26 -18.33 5.52 21.64
C SER A 26 -18.94 4.18 21.24
N VAL A 27 -18.17 3.38 20.53
CA VAL A 27 -18.45 1.97 20.20
C VAL A 27 -18.36 1.12 21.49
N PRO A 28 -19.33 0.26 21.83
CA PRO A 28 -19.23 -0.58 23.02
C PRO A 28 -18.33 -1.80 22.79
N GLN A 29 -17.39 -2.02 23.71
CA GLN A 29 -16.69 -3.29 23.91
C GLN A 29 -17.62 -4.31 24.63
N PRO A 30 -17.45 -5.62 24.39
CA PRO A 30 -18.13 -6.64 25.18
C PRO A 30 -17.41 -6.84 26.51
N THR A 31 -18.13 -6.62 27.61
CA THR A 31 -17.66 -6.82 28.98
C THR A 31 -17.99 -8.25 29.41
N GLU A 32 -16.98 -9.04 29.76
CA GLU A 32 -17.11 -10.21 30.62
C GLU A 32 -17.57 -9.75 32.02
N SER A 33 -18.60 -10.37 32.57
CA SER A 33 -18.93 -10.23 33.99
C SER A 33 -18.96 -11.59 34.67
N GLN A 34 -17.95 -11.81 35.50
CA GLN A 34 -17.93 -12.83 36.55
C GLN A 34 -19.07 -12.57 37.55
N ALA A 35 -19.80 -13.62 37.93
CA ALA A 35 -20.81 -13.55 38.98
C ALA A 35 -20.22 -14.04 40.31
N THR A 36 -20.21 -13.12 41.27
CA THR A 36 -19.85 -13.28 42.67
C THR A 36 -20.96 -14.00 43.45
N SER A 37 -20.53 -14.73 44.47
CA SER A 37 -21.31 -15.38 45.53
C SER A 37 -22.36 -14.50 46.20
N GLY A 38 -23.56 -15.05 46.46
CA GLY A 38 -24.58 -14.48 47.33
C GLY A 38 -25.59 -15.54 47.77
N GLU A 39 -25.85 -15.58 49.08
CA GLU A 39 -26.45 -16.66 49.86
C GLU A 39 -27.93 -16.98 49.58
N ALA A 40 -28.29 -18.20 49.96
CA ALA A 40 -29.60 -18.82 49.86
C ALA A 40 -30.63 -18.21 50.82
N GLN A 41 -31.87 -18.03 50.34
CA GLN A 41 -33.08 -18.21 51.15
C GLN A 41 -34.19 -18.86 50.32
N ALA A 42 -34.78 -19.91 50.90
CA ALA A 42 -35.83 -20.73 50.34
C ALA A 42 -37.20 -20.07 50.48
N ILE A 43 -38.00 -20.11 49.41
CA ILE A 43 -39.45 -19.98 49.49
C ILE A 43 -40.06 -21.07 48.62
N ALA A 44 -40.91 -21.87 49.27
CA ALA A 44 -41.56 -23.03 48.71
C ALA A 44 -42.80 -22.69 47.87
N THR A 45 -43.25 -23.71 47.14
CA THR A 45 -44.62 -23.96 46.68
C THR A 45 -45.00 -23.34 45.35
N THR A 46 -44.91 -24.14 44.28
CA THR A 46 -46.05 -24.86 43.69
C THR A 46 -45.57 -25.43 42.36
N SER A 47 -45.74 -26.74 42.17
CA SER A 47 -45.51 -27.40 40.90
C SER A 47 -46.75 -27.22 40.01
N PRO A 48 -46.60 -26.75 38.76
CA PRO A 48 -47.53 -27.11 37.71
C PRO A 48 -46.79 -27.79 36.57
N ASP A 49 -47.20 -29.05 36.37
CA ASP A 49 -47.26 -29.76 35.09
C ASP A 49 -45.96 -29.91 34.26
N ASP A 50 -45.46 -31.15 34.29
CA ASP A 50 -44.58 -31.74 33.28
C ASP A 50 -45.22 -31.65 31.88
N GLN A 51 -45.03 -30.52 31.19
CA GLN A 51 -45.13 -30.49 29.74
C GLN A 51 -43.91 -31.20 29.16
N VAL A 52 -44.04 -32.51 28.98
CA VAL A 52 -43.16 -33.30 28.13
C VAL A 52 -43.22 -32.70 26.73
N CYS A 53 -42.15 -32.02 26.32
CA CYS A 53 -42.00 -31.52 24.97
C CYS A 53 -42.01 -32.70 23.99
N PRO A 54 -42.80 -32.67 22.91
CA PRO A 54 -42.76 -33.72 21.90
C PRO A 54 -41.36 -33.75 21.26
N LEU A 55 -40.79 -34.95 21.15
CA LEU A 55 -39.50 -35.18 20.51
C LEU A 55 -39.52 -34.64 19.07
N PRO A 56 -38.50 -33.87 18.64
CA PRO A 56 -38.43 -33.41 17.27
C PRO A 56 -38.29 -34.62 16.31
N PRO A 57 -38.81 -34.51 15.08
CA PRO A 57 -38.68 -35.58 14.11
C PRO A 57 -37.20 -35.86 13.79
N PRO A 58 -36.83 -37.12 13.53
CA PRO A 58 -35.47 -37.47 13.15
C PRO A 58 -35.10 -36.73 11.87
N CYS A 59 -33.99 -35.99 11.91
CA CYS A 59 -33.43 -35.34 10.73
C CYS A 59 -32.98 -36.43 9.75
N THR A 60 -33.63 -36.51 8.59
CA THR A 60 -33.16 -37.33 7.47
C THR A 60 -31.88 -36.70 6.93
N LEU A 61 -30.77 -37.44 7.01
CA LEU A 61 -29.51 -37.07 6.36
C LEU A 61 -29.78 -37.00 4.85
N ALA A 62 -29.71 -35.81 4.28
CA ALA A 62 -29.78 -35.65 2.82
C ALA A 62 -28.61 -36.41 2.19
N GLU A 63 -28.89 -37.22 1.17
CA GLU A 63 -27.86 -37.95 0.44
C GLU A 63 -26.86 -36.96 -0.19
N PRO A 64 -25.55 -37.26 -0.17
CA PRO A 64 -24.54 -36.34 -0.65
C PRO A 64 -24.70 -36.12 -2.17
N VAL A 65 -24.90 -34.86 -2.55
CA VAL A 65 -25.00 -34.46 -3.95
C VAL A 65 -23.61 -34.52 -4.58
N GLU A 66 -23.39 -35.47 -5.49
CA GLU A 66 -22.16 -35.51 -6.29
C GLU A 66 -22.15 -34.36 -7.31
N CYS A 67 -21.06 -33.60 -7.32
CA CYS A 67 -20.89 -32.52 -8.28
C CYS A 67 -20.59 -33.10 -9.67
N PRO A 68 -21.17 -32.54 -10.75
CA PRO A 68 -20.81 -32.96 -12.10
C PRO A 68 -19.32 -32.69 -12.38
N PRO A 69 -18.66 -33.54 -13.17
CA PRO A 69 -17.25 -33.37 -13.48
C PRO A 69 -17.00 -32.03 -14.19
N PRO A 70 -15.89 -31.33 -13.89
CA PRO A 70 -15.58 -30.05 -14.50
C PRO A 70 -15.41 -30.24 -16.01
N LYS A 71 -16.13 -29.43 -16.79
CA LYS A 71 -16.04 -29.44 -18.25
C LYS A 71 -14.69 -28.85 -18.66
N VAL A 72 -13.81 -29.67 -19.24
CA VAL A 72 -12.52 -29.22 -19.75
C VAL A 72 -12.77 -28.34 -20.97
N ILE A 73 -12.62 -27.03 -20.82
CA ILE A 73 -12.64 -26.09 -21.94
C ILE A 73 -11.22 -26.04 -22.50
N GLU A 74 -10.97 -26.80 -23.57
CA GLU A 74 -9.71 -26.70 -24.30
C GLU A 74 -9.58 -25.29 -24.89
N LYS A 75 -8.54 -24.57 -24.46
CA LYS A 75 -8.23 -23.24 -24.97
C LYS A 75 -7.75 -23.40 -26.42
N VAL A 76 -8.64 -23.13 -27.37
CA VAL A 76 -8.30 -23.07 -28.79
C VAL A 76 -7.30 -21.92 -29.00
N VAL A 77 -6.02 -22.27 -29.15
CA VAL A 77 -4.97 -21.30 -29.50
C VAL A 77 -5.01 -21.08 -31.00
N ILE A 78 -5.86 -20.16 -31.44
CA ILE A 78 -5.75 -19.60 -32.78
C ILE A 78 -4.45 -18.80 -32.82
N LYS A 79 -3.58 -19.04 -33.80
CA LYS A 79 -2.37 -18.23 -34.02
C LYS A 79 -2.81 -16.78 -34.27
N SER A 80 -2.77 -15.98 -33.22
CA SER A 80 -3.14 -14.57 -33.25
C SER A 80 -2.13 -13.80 -34.11
N PRO A 81 -2.58 -12.78 -34.86
CA PRO A 81 -1.67 -11.86 -35.55
C PRO A 81 -0.67 -11.24 -34.57
N ALA A 82 0.46 -10.75 -35.12
CA ALA A 82 1.49 -10.08 -34.33
C ALA A 82 0.84 -9.06 -33.40
N PRO A 83 1.12 -9.10 -32.08
CA PRO A 83 0.41 -8.28 -31.14
C PRO A 83 0.66 -6.79 -31.43
N PRO A 84 -0.35 -5.92 -31.25
CA PRO A 84 -0.16 -4.48 -31.45
C PRO A 84 0.89 -3.94 -30.46
N ALA A 85 1.65 -2.94 -30.91
CA ALA A 85 2.66 -2.25 -30.11
C ALA A 85 2.06 -1.09 -29.29
N THR A 86 0.92 -0.55 -29.71
CA THR A 86 0.18 0.52 -29.04
C THR A 86 -1.31 0.17 -28.92
N ALA A 87 -2.02 0.76 -27.97
CA ALA A 87 -3.46 0.56 -27.78
C ALA A 87 -4.18 1.82 -27.28
N GLY A 88 -5.52 1.77 -27.36
CA GLY A 88 -6.41 2.82 -26.88
C GLY A 88 -6.44 4.06 -27.78
N GLU A 89 -7.31 5.01 -27.42
CA GLU A 89 -7.47 6.28 -28.15
C GLU A 89 -6.22 7.16 -28.09
N LEU A 90 -5.46 7.03 -26.99
CA LEU A 90 -4.24 7.77 -26.73
C LEU A 90 -3.00 7.17 -27.43
N ASN A 91 -3.13 6.04 -28.15
CA ASN A 91 -2.03 5.33 -28.80
C ASN A 91 -0.84 5.06 -27.86
N LEU A 92 -1.13 4.70 -26.61
CA LEU A 92 -0.09 4.42 -25.61
C LEU A 92 0.63 3.11 -25.91
N PRO A 93 1.94 3.01 -25.63
CA PRO A 93 2.69 1.77 -25.78
C PRO A 93 2.10 0.66 -24.89
N ILE A 94 2.02 -0.55 -25.46
CA ILE A 94 1.67 -1.76 -24.71
C ILE A 94 2.95 -2.32 -24.10
N ILE A 95 3.04 -2.29 -22.78
CA ILE A 95 4.15 -2.83 -22.01
C ILE A 95 3.80 -4.18 -21.39
N GLY A 96 4.81 -4.99 -21.10
CA GLY A 96 4.67 -6.26 -20.42
C GLY A 96 4.53 -6.12 -18.91
N GLU A 97 4.43 -7.27 -18.25
CA GLU A 97 4.35 -7.40 -16.80
C GLU A 97 5.72 -7.19 -16.11
N VAL A 98 6.81 -7.32 -16.88
CA VAL A 98 8.20 -7.03 -16.51
C VAL A 98 8.83 -6.23 -17.65
N GLU A 99 9.56 -5.17 -17.32
CA GLU A 99 10.30 -4.33 -18.28
C GLU A 99 11.66 -3.92 -17.73
N ASP A 100 12.59 -3.60 -18.63
CA ASP A 100 13.89 -3.04 -18.29
C ASP A 100 13.78 -1.54 -18.09
N VAL A 101 14.17 -1.06 -16.91
CA VAL A 101 14.09 0.36 -16.54
C VAL A 101 15.46 0.92 -16.24
N ARG A 102 15.79 2.02 -16.90
CA ARG A 102 17.01 2.79 -16.63
C ARG A 102 16.79 3.80 -15.52
N VAL A 103 17.61 3.73 -14.48
CA VAL A 103 17.67 4.66 -13.35
C VAL A 103 18.77 5.70 -13.58
N GLU A 104 18.38 6.97 -13.66
CA GLU A 104 19.31 8.07 -13.94
C GLU A 104 19.37 9.14 -12.83
N PRO A 105 20.56 9.67 -12.54
CA PRO A 105 21.88 9.01 -12.66
C PRO A 105 21.96 7.76 -11.74
N PRO A 106 22.86 6.78 -11.97
CA PRO A 106 24.04 6.82 -12.83
C PRO A 106 23.87 6.11 -14.19
N GLY A 107 22.67 5.67 -14.55
CA GLY A 107 22.41 4.94 -15.80
C GLY A 107 22.38 3.42 -15.62
N LEU A 108 21.98 2.94 -14.43
CA LEU A 108 21.78 1.52 -14.17
C LEU A 108 20.51 1.04 -14.85
N VAL A 109 20.54 -0.15 -15.45
CA VAL A 109 19.35 -0.79 -16.01
C VAL A 109 18.97 -1.91 -15.05
N LEU A 110 17.75 -1.84 -14.52
CA LEU A 110 17.19 -2.79 -13.57
C LEU A 110 15.94 -3.41 -14.17
N GLU A 111 15.76 -4.72 -13.98
CA GLU A 111 14.46 -5.35 -14.25
C GLU A 111 13.43 -4.84 -13.26
N ALA A 112 12.25 -4.50 -13.78
CA ALA A 112 11.20 -3.91 -13.00
C ALA A 112 9.87 -4.65 -13.16
N ARG A 113 9.24 -4.95 -12.02
CA ARG A 113 7.86 -5.42 -11.99
C ARG A 113 6.91 -4.26 -12.25
N ILE A 114 6.03 -4.41 -13.23
CA ILE A 114 4.95 -3.44 -13.49
C ILE A 114 3.78 -3.77 -12.56
N ASP A 115 3.45 -2.84 -11.65
CA ASP A 115 2.44 -3.04 -10.62
C ASP A 115 1.40 -1.92 -10.66
N THR A 116 0.27 -2.21 -11.31
CA THR A 116 -0.87 -1.28 -11.39
C THR A 116 -1.57 -1.07 -10.04
N GLY A 117 -1.34 -1.95 -9.06
CA GLY A 117 -1.86 -1.85 -7.70
C GLY A 117 -1.10 -0.84 -6.83
N ALA A 118 0.17 -0.60 -7.12
CA ALA A 118 1.00 0.34 -6.38
C ALA A 118 0.77 1.79 -6.79
N GLU A 119 0.56 2.69 -5.84
CA GLU A 119 0.48 4.14 -6.11
C GLU A 119 1.83 4.71 -6.55
N SER A 120 2.91 4.32 -5.87
CA SER A 120 4.25 4.83 -6.09
C SER A 120 5.25 3.72 -6.35
N SER A 121 6.25 4.03 -7.17
CA SER A 121 7.36 3.13 -7.48
C SER A 121 8.26 2.90 -6.26
N SER A 122 8.90 1.73 -6.19
CA SER A 122 9.83 1.37 -5.11
C SER A 122 11.06 0.64 -5.65
N MET A 123 12.22 0.87 -5.04
CA MET A 123 13.50 0.33 -5.50
C MET A 123 14.25 -0.30 -4.34
N HIS A 124 14.81 -1.47 -4.61
CA HIS A 124 15.75 -2.14 -3.73
C HIS A 124 17.01 -1.28 -3.55
N ALA A 125 17.40 -1.08 -2.30
CA ALA A 125 18.66 -0.44 -1.99
C ALA A 125 19.22 -0.98 -0.67
N GLU A 126 20.55 -1.04 -0.60
CA GLU A 126 21.30 -1.44 0.57
C GLU A 126 21.92 -0.22 1.27
N ASN A 127 22.35 -0.41 2.51
CA ASN A 127 23.09 0.60 3.28
C ASN A 127 22.39 1.98 3.31
N ILE A 128 21.05 1.97 3.42
CA ILE A 128 20.23 3.18 3.38
C ILE A 128 20.48 4.01 4.65
N GLN A 129 21.10 5.17 4.49
CA GLN A 129 21.48 6.06 5.58
C GLN A 129 21.02 7.49 5.30
N LEU A 130 20.47 8.14 6.32
CA LEU A 130 20.17 9.57 6.26
C LEU A 130 21.44 10.35 6.60
N VAL A 131 21.85 11.26 5.71
CA VAL A 131 23.00 12.13 5.89
C VAL A 131 22.58 13.58 5.77
N GLU A 132 23.26 14.46 6.48
CA GLU A 132 23.02 15.91 6.41
C GLU A 132 24.20 16.59 5.71
N ARG A 133 23.89 17.46 4.75
CA ARG A 133 24.88 18.30 4.06
C ARG A 133 24.32 19.71 3.89
N ASP A 134 25.04 20.71 4.38
CA ASP A 134 24.67 22.12 4.28
C ASP A 134 23.22 22.40 4.76
N GLY A 135 22.82 21.78 5.88
CA GLY A 135 21.48 21.90 6.45
C GLY A 135 20.37 21.21 5.64
N LYS A 136 20.71 20.41 4.63
CA LYS A 136 19.76 19.65 3.79
C LYS A 136 19.93 18.15 4.06
N SER A 137 18.82 17.45 4.16
CA SER A 137 18.82 15.99 4.33
C SER A 137 18.94 15.26 2.99
N TYR A 138 19.90 14.34 2.91
CA TYR A 138 20.15 13.44 1.80
C TYR A 138 20.04 11.99 2.29
N VAL A 139 19.82 11.08 1.36
CA VAL A 139 19.84 9.64 1.60
C VAL A 139 21.00 9.07 0.80
N ARG A 140 21.95 8.45 1.49
CA ARG A 140 23.01 7.63 0.90
C ARG A 140 22.54 6.18 0.90
N PHE A 141 22.76 5.49 -0.21
CA PHE A 141 22.35 4.10 -0.39
C PHE A 141 23.18 3.47 -1.50
N ALA A 142 23.17 2.14 -1.57
CA ALA A 142 23.83 1.38 -2.62
C ALA A 142 22.80 0.59 -3.43
N VAL A 143 23.01 0.49 -4.74
CA VAL A 143 22.19 -0.32 -5.64
C VAL A 143 23.09 -1.34 -6.32
N LEU A 144 22.67 -2.61 -6.36
CA LEU A 144 23.38 -3.66 -7.08
C LEU A 144 23.23 -3.44 -8.59
N ASP A 145 24.36 -3.30 -9.29
CA ASP A 145 24.38 -3.29 -10.75
C ASP A 145 24.31 -4.73 -11.27
N PRO A 146 23.23 -5.15 -11.96
CA PRO A 146 23.10 -6.51 -12.47
C PRO A 146 24.15 -6.85 -13.54
N LYS A 147 24.76 -5.86 -14.21
CA LYS A 147 25.78 -6.11 -15.24
C LYS A 147 27.15 -6.42 -14.64
N THR A 148 27.53 -5.72 -13.58
CA THR A 148 28.86 -5.85 -12.98
C THR A 148 28.84 -6.66 -11.69
N ASN A 149 27.64 -6.95 -11.15
CA ASN A 149 27.42 -7.57 -9.85
C ASN A 149 28.13 -6.83 -8.70
N LYS A 150 28.22 -5.50 -8.82
CA LYS A 150 28.85 -4.62 -7.83
C LYS A 150 27.83 -3.62 -7.30
N LEU A 151 28.00 -3.26 -6.03
CA LEU A 151 27.24 -2.19 -5.42
C LEU A 151 27.72 -0.84 -5.95
N VAL A 152 26.76 -0.01 -6.37
CA VAL A 152 26.97 1.36 -6.82
C VAL A 152 26.41 2.31 -5.77
N ASP A 153 27.32 3.05 -5.14
CA ASP A 153 26.97 4.07 -4.15
C ASP A 153 26.27 5.26 -4.81
N MET A 154 25.15 5.65 -4.22
CA MET A 154 24.32 6.75 -4.68
C MET A 154 23.92 7.65 -3.51
N GLU A 155 23.74 8.93 -3.81
CA GLU A 155 23.23 9.91 -2.85
C GLU A 155 22.18 10.80 -3.51
N ARG A 156 21.01 10.92 -2.89
CA ARG A 156 19.91 11.75 -3.40
C ARG A 156 19.28 12.56 -2.28
N LYS A 157 18.81 13.76 -2.61
CA LYS A 157 18.09 14.60 -1.66
C LYS A 157 16.85 13.86 -1.18
N ARG A 158 16.63 13.80 0.14
CA ARG A 158 15.41 13.22 0.71
C ARG A 158 14.21 14.08 0.30
N HIS A 159 13.23 13.49 -0.38
CA HIS A 159 11.99 14.19 -0.72
C HIS A 159 11.00 14.16 0.45
N ARG A 160 10.70 12.97 0.98
CA ARG A 160 9.83 12.78 2.14
C ARG A 160 10.13 11.45 2.84
N THR A 161 9.44 11.20 3.95
CA THR A 161 9.48 9.92 4.67
C THR A 161 8.06 9.38 4.80
N VAL A 162 7.88 8.10 4.48
CA VAL A 162 6.60 7.40 4.62
C VAL A 162 6.68 6.39 5.76
N ARG A 163 5.55 6.12 6.41
CA ARG A 163 5.41 5.07 7.42
C ARG A 163 4.61 3.93 6.82
N ILE A 164 5.22 2.76 6.74
CA ILE A 164 4.60 1.54 6.21
C ILE A 164 4.27 0.63 7.37
N LYS A 165 2.99 0.26 7.51
CA LYS A 165 2.57 -0.71 8.51
C LYS A 165 3.04 -2.10 8.07
N ARG A 166 3.84 -2.76 8.89
CA ARG A 166 4.25 -4.16 8.67
C ARG A 166 3.14 -5.10 9.14
N GLN A 167 3.15 -6.32 8.62
CA GLN A 167 2.24 -7.38 9.08
C GLN A 167 2.43 -7.68 10.57
N SER A 168 3.63 -7.47 11.11
CA SER A 168 3.93 -7.59 12.55
C SER A 168 3.24 -6.55 13.44
N GLY A 169 2.65 -5.51 12.86
CA GLY A 169 2.03 -4.39 13.58
C GLY A 169 2.95 -3.18 13.77
N ASP A 170 4.26 -3.34 13.59
CA ASP A 170 5.22 -2.24 13.67
C ASP A 170 5.19 -1.34 12.42
N TYR A 171 5.67 -0.11 12.57
CA TYR A 171 5.83 0.82 11.45
C TYR A 171 7.28 0.85 10.98
N GLU A 172 7.48 0.64 9.68
CA GLU A 172 8.75 0.87 9.01
C GLU A 172 8.78 2.27 8.40
N ARG A 173 9.84 3.03 8.66
CA ARG A 173 10.05 4.32 8.00
C ARG A 173 10.86 4.10 6.74
N ARG A 174 10.33 4.52 5.59
CA ARG A 174 11.03 4.47 4.31
C ARG A 174 11.25 5.87 3.76
N TYR A 175 12.42 6.08 3.15
CA TYR A 175 12.75 7.34 2.52
C TYR A 175 12.25 7.35 1.07
N VAL A 176 11.70 8.47 0.66
CA VAL A 176 11.31 8.73 -0.72
C VAL A 176 12.27 9.74 -1.32
N ILE A 177 12.77 9.43 -2.51
CA ILE A 177 13.64 10.28 -3.30
C ILE A 177 13.03 10.49 -4.68
N LYS A 178 13.49 11.50 -5.41
CA LYS A 178 13.13 11.69 -6.82
C LYS A 178 14.22 11.10 -7.71
N LEU A 179 13.83 10.28 -8.68
CA LEU A 179 14.71 9.67 -9.66
C LEU A 179 14.10 9.80 -11.06
N TRP A 180 14.97 9.94 -12.05
CA TRP A 180 14.58 9.78 -13.45
C TRP A 180 14.54 8.29 -13.77
N LEU A 181 13.37 7.80 -14.14
CA LEU A 181 13.18 6.44 -14.64
C LEU A 181 12.88 6.51 -16.13
N SER A 182 13.57 5.70 -16.92
CA SER A 182 13.34 5.60 -18.36
C SER A 182 13.04 4.17 -18.77
N MET A 183 11.98 3.96 -19.54
CA MET A 183 11.60 2.65 -20.09
C MET A 183 11.12 2.84 -21.53
N GLY A 184 11.82 2.22 -22.49
CA GLY A 184 11.61 2.52 -23.91
C GLY A 184 11.74 4.02 -24.19
N SER A 185 10.69 4.63 -24.74
CA SER A 185 10.62 6.08 -25.01
C SER A 185 10.10 6.93 -23.85
N ILE A 186 9.60 6.31 -22.77
CA ILE A 186 9.05 7.01 -21.61
C ILE A 186 10.21 7.40 -20.69
N LYS A 187 10.25 8.68 -20.28
CA LYS A 187 11.23 9.18 -19.30
C LYS A 187 10.56 10.17 -18.37
N GLU A 188 10.46 9.80 -17.09
CA GLU A 188 9.73 10.59 -16.10
C GLU A 188 10.52 10.74 -14.79
N MET A 189 10.38 11.89 -14.15
CA MET A 189 10.92 12.11 -12.80
C MET A 189 9.86 11.73 -11.77
N VAL A 190 10.04 10.60 -11.13
CA VAL A 190 9.04 10.05 -10.20
C VAL A 190 9.55 9.93 -8.78
N ASP A 191 8.62 9.88 -7.84
CA ASP A 191 8.88 9.50 -6.46
C ASP A 191 9.18 7.99 -6.40
N VAL A 192 10.34 7.65 -5.82
CA VAL A 192 10.78 6.28 -5.60
C VAL A 192 11.04 6.07 -4.12
N THR A 193 10.36 5.07 -3.55
CA THR A 193 10.58 4.64 -2.17
C THR A 193 11.75 3.67 -2.12
N LEU A 194 12.74 3.96 -1.27
CA LEU A 194 13.86 3.06 -1.01
C LEU A 194 13.49 2.04 0.07
N THR A 195 13.78 0.76 -0.18
CA THR A 195 13.48 -0.34 0.73
C THR A 195 14.48 -1.47 0.55
N ASP A 196 14.73 -2.22 1.62
CA ASP A 196 15.33 -3.53 1.47
C ASP A 196 14.29 -4.47 0.84
N ARG A 197 14.70 -5.19 -0.20
CA ARG A 197 13.90 -6.12 -1.00
C ARG A 197 14.78 -7.29 -1.46
N SER A 198 15.82 -7.62 -0.69
CA SER A 198 16.74 -8.72 -0.98
C SER A 198 16.02 -10.07 -1.23
N ASP A 199 14.86 -10.27 -0.61
CA ASP A 199 14.03 -11.47 -0.78
C ASP A 199 13.11 -11.45 -2.03
N PHE A 200 13.10 -10.37 -2.81
CA PHE A 200 12.22 -10.24 -3.99
C PHE A 200 12.99 -10.47 -5.29
N GLU A 201 12.30 -11.05 -6.27
CA GLU A 201 12.86 -11.33 -7.61
C GLU A 201 13.24 -10.06 -8.38
N TYR A 202 12.41 -9.01 -8.30
CA TYR A 202 12.63 -7.77 -9.05
C TYR A 202 13.14 -6.64 -8.13
N PRO A 203 14.30 -6.03 -8.45
CA PRO A 203 14.87 -4.95 -7.65
C PRO A 203 14.08 -3.64 -7.80
N LEU A 204 13.31 -3.46 -8.88
CA LEU A 204 12.47 -2.28 -9.08
C LEU A 204 11.00 -2.68 -9.23
N LEU A 205 10.12 -1.84 -8.70
CA LEU A 205 8.68 -1.91 -8.90
C LEU A 205 8.20 -0.56 -9.44
N VAL A 206 7.53 -0.59 -10.59
CA VAL A 206 6.97 0.58 -11.25
C VAL A 206 5.49 0.68 -10.93
N GLY A 207 5.10 1.75 -10.25
CA GLY A 207 3.73 2.02 -9.84
C GLY A 207 3.00 3.01 -10.74
N ARG A 208 1.75 3.32 -10.39
CA ARG A 208 0.87 4.25 -11.14
C ARG A 208 1.44 5.65 -11.30
N ASN A 209 2.32 6.09 -10.40
CA ASN A 209 3.00 7.38 -10.54
C ASN A 209 3.86 7.53 -11.80
N LEU A 210 4.25 6.41 -12.42
CA LEU A 210 4.86 6.40 -13.75
C LEU A 210 3.86 5.95 -14.81
N LEU A 211 3.03 4.94 -14.52
CA LEU A 211 2.17 4.27 -15.53
C LEU A 211 0.95 5.09 -15.98
N THR A 212 0.46 6.01 -15.15
CA THR A 212 -0.73 6.80 -15.48
C THR A 212 -0.46 7.64 -16.72
N ASP A 213 -1.31 7.51 -17.73
CA ASP A 213 -1.24 8.23 -19.01
C ASP A 213 0.04 7.98 -19.85
N THR A 214 0.85 6.98 -19.51
CA THR A 214 2.10 6.68 -20.24
C THR A 214 2.10 5.33 -20.95
N ALA A 215 1.37 4.32 -20.45
CA ALA A 215 1.40 2.95 -20.99
C ALA A 215 0.14 2.15 -20.69
N ILE A 216 -0.08 1.09 -21.48
CA ILE A 216 -1.09 0.04 -21.23
C ILE A 216 -0.35 -1.26 -20.90
N VAL A 217 -0.79 -1.98 -19.86
CA VAL A 217 -0.12 -3.18 -19.38
C VAL A 217 -0.78 -4.44 -19.92
N ASP A 218 -0.02 -5.27 -20.65
CA ASP A 218 -0.39 -6.62 -21.07
C ASP A 218 0.39 -7.64 -20.25
N VAL A 219 -0.29 -8.26 -19.27
CA VAL A 219 0.33 -9.20 -18.33
C VAL A 219 0.85 -10.49 -18.98
N SER A 220 0.49 -10.76 -20.24
CA SER A 220 0.96 -11.94 -20.97
C SER A 220 2.35 -11.77 -21.58
N ARG A 221 2.95 -10.57 -21.49
CA ARG A 221 4.23 -10.23 -22.12
C ARG A 221 5.27 -9.80 -21.09
N LYS A 222 6.54 -9.83 -21.50
CA LYS A 222 7.71 -9.33 -20.75
C LYS A 222 8.72 -8.74 -21.73
N HIS A 223 9.50 -7.75 -21.29
CA HIS A 223 10.57 -7.08 -22.06
C HIS A 223 10.11 -6.69 -23.47
N THR A 224 8.97 -6.01 -23.54
CA THR A 224 8.36 -5.60 -24.81
C THR A 224 9.02 -4.35 -25.38
N LEU A 225 9.62 -3.53 -24.51
CA LEU A 225 10.35 -2.33 -24.87
C LEU A 225 11.79 -2.70 -25.26
N LYS A 226 12.31 -2.06 -26.31
CA LYS A 226 13.69 -2.22 -26.81
C LYS A 226 14.52 -0.95 -26.58
#